data_AF-A0A6V7JV26-F1
#
_entry.id   AF-A0A6V7JV26-F1
#
_cell.length_a   1.000
_cell.length_b   1.000
_cell.length_c   1.000
_cell.angle_alpha   90.00
_cell.angle_beta   90.00
_cell.angle_gamma   90.00
#
_symmetry.space_group_name_H-M   'P 1'
#
loop_
_entity.id
_entity.type
_entity.pdbx_description
1 polymer ?
#
loop_
_entity_poly.entity_id
_entity_poly.type
_entity_poly.pdbx_seq_one_letter_code
_entity_poly.pdbx_strand_id
1 'polypeptide(L)'
;VAYRCLDPTKVLLTSRNRIRLSCAAVPDVVTFDGNAANPLSLILHYQQEDLIALGKLVLALACRSLLAVHRDNIQASLELVSRTYSTDLRNFIL
;
A
#
# COMPACT_ATOMS: atom_id res chain seq x y z
N VAL A 1 6.34 2.38 -14.34
CA VAL A 1 6.95 1.61 -13.22
C VAL A 1 5.92 1.45 -12.11
N ALA A 2 6.00 0.35 -11.37
CA ALA A 2 5.16 0.05 -10.22
C ALA A 2 6.06 -0.42 -9.06
N TYR A 3 5.65 -0.20 -7.82
CA TYR A 3 6.45 -0.53 -6.64
C TYR A 3 6.25 -1.99 -6.19
N ARG A 4 5.03 -2.52 -6.31
CA ARG A 4 4.65 -3.94 -6.20
C ARG A 4 4.86 -4.62 -4.85
N CYS A 5 5.35 -3.90 -3.85
CA CYS A 5 5.67 -4.46 -2.53
C CYS A 5 5.37 -3.50 -1.37
N LEU A 6 4.36 -2.64 -1.52
CA LEU A 6 4.01 -1.67 -0.49
C LEU A 6 3.41 -2.35 0.74
N ASP A 7 4.24 -2.49 1.77
CA ASP A 7 3.88 -2.98 3.09
C ASP A 7 4.57 -2.12 4.18
N PRO A 8 4.12 -2.19 5.45
CA PRO A 8 4.73 -1.44 6.54
C PRO A 8 6.22 -1.74 6.77
N THR A 9 6.70 -2.93 6.41
CA THR A 9 8.11 -3.33 6.58
C THR A 9 9.03 -2.63 5.58
N LYS A 10 8.50 -2.19 4.43
CA LYS A 10 9.29 -1.48 3.42
C LYS A 10 9.36 0.03 3.62
N VAL A 11 8.61 0.57 4.58
CA VAL A 11 8.54 2.00 4.89
C VAL A 11 9.54 2.35 5.98
N LEU A 12 10.64 3.03 5.61
CA LEU A 12 11.70 3.41 6.52
C LEU A 12 11.51 4.84 7.02
N LEU A 13 11.51 5.02 8.34
CA LEU A 13 11.59 6.34 8.97
C LEU A 13 13.07 6.71 9.20
N THR A 14 13.58 7.65 8.40
CA THR A 14 15.00 8.05 8.45
C THR A 14 15.26 9.31 9.27
N SER A 15 14.24 10.13 9.47
CA SER A 15 14.27 11.33 10.32
C SER A 15 12.84 11.72 10.68
N ARG A 16 12.67 12.75 11.52
CA ARG A 16 11.35 13.36 11.78
C ARG A 16 10.74 13.77 10.44
N ASN A 17 9.59 13.17 10.13
CA ASN A 17 8.82 13.40 8.90
C ASN A 17 9.56 13.05 7.61
N ARG A 18 10.62 12.22 7.67
CA ARG A 18 11.33 11.74 6.47
C ARG A 18 11.16 10.25 6.30
N ILE A 19 10.24 9.90 5.40
CA ILE A 19 9.92 8.53 5.03
C ILE A 19 10.65 8.18 3.72
N ARG A 20 11.18 6.95 3.64
CA ARG A 20 11.75 6.38 2.43
C ARG A 20 11.15 5.01 2.17
N LEU A 21 10.90 4.70 0.90
CA LEU A 21 10.53 3.36 0.48
C LEU A 21 11.79 2.57 0.17
N SER A 22 11.92 1.39 0.77
CA SER A 22 13.04 0.46 0.53
C SER A 22 12.68 -0.59 -0.52
N CYS A 23 13.66 -1.35 -1.02
CA CYS A 23 13.42 -2.51 -1.89
C CYS A 23 12.62 -2.24 -3.19
N ALA A 24 12.61 -0.99 -3.67
CA ALA A 24 12.08 -0.68 -5.00
C ALA A 24 12.81 -1.52 -6.06
N ALA A 25 12.10 -1.97 -7.10
CA ALA A 25 12.58 -2.82 -8.20
C ALA A 25 12.93 -4.28 -7.86
N VAL A 26 12.97 -4.69 -6.59
CA VAL A 26 13.16 -6.11 -6.23
C VAL A 26 12.09 -7.01 -6.86
N PRO A 27 10.77 -6.67 -6.80
CA PRO A 27 9.75 -7.50 -7.43
C PRO A 27 9.89 -7.60 -8.94
N ASP A 28 10.37 -6.54 -9.59
CA ASP A 28 10.53 -6.51 -11.05
C ASP A 28 11.63 -7.46 -11.52
N VAL A 29 12.71 -7.59 -10.74
CA VAL A 29 13.78 -8.55 -11.01
C VAL A 29 13.35 -9.97 -10.66
N VAL A 30 12.73 -10.17 -9.51
CA VAL A 30 12.36 -11.50 -9.01
C VAL A 30 11.25 -12.16 -9.85
N THR A 31 10.30 -11.38 -10.36
CA THR A 31 9.20 -11.89 -11.19
C THR A 31 9.43 -11.64 -12.69
N PHE A 32 10.67 -11.36 -13.11
CA PHE A 32 10.97 -11.14 -14.51
C PHE A 32 10.78 -12.44 -15.30
N ASP A 33 9.98 -12.39 -16.36
CA ASP A 33 9.80 -13.49 -17.31
C ASP A 33 10.38 -13.09 -18.67
N GLY A 34 11.47 -13.74 -19.06
CA GLY A 34 12.15 -13.51 -20.33
C GLY A 34 11.38 -13.99 -21.55
N ASN A 35 10.35 -14.83 -21.37
CA ASN A 35 9.51 -15.33 -22.45
C ASN A 35 8.23 -14.48 -22.63
N ALA A 36 8.00 -13.48 -21.78
CA ALA A 36 6.85 -12.62 -21.88
C ALA A 36 6.90 -11.77 -23.17
N ALA A 37 5.87 -11.91 -24.01
CA ALA A 37 5.77 -11.18 -25.28
C ALA A 37 5.78 -9.65 -25.10
N ASN A 38 5.28 -9.16 -23.96
CA ASN A 38 5.38 -7.76 -23.57
C ASN A 38 5.52 -7.62 -22.04
N PRO A 39 6.72 -7.30 -21.52
CA PRO A 39 6.97 -7.17 -20.09
C PRO A 39 6.22 -6.00 -19.44
N LEU A 40 5.70 -5.05 -20.22
CA LEU A 40 4.93 -3.90 -19.72
C LEU A 40 3.41 -4.11 -19.74
N SER A 41 2.92 -5.23 -20.24
CA SER A 41 1.49 -5.50 -20.38
C SER A 41 0.72 -5.41 -19.04
N LEU A 42 1.35 -5.79 -17.93
CA LEU A 42 0.74 -5.80 -16.59
C LEU A 42 0.99 -4.51 -15.79
N ILE A 43 1.68 -3.51 -16.36
CA ILE A 43 2.12 -2.34 -15.59
C ILE A 43 0.95 -1.56 -14.96
N LEU A 44 -0.16 -1.42 -15.69
CA LEU A 44 -1.35 -0.70 -15.20
C LEU A 44 -2.00 -1.44 -14.04
N HIS A 45 -2.01 -2.78 -14.09
CA HIS A 45 -2.53 -3.61 -13.01
C HIS A 45 -1.69 -3.43 -11.74
N TYR A 46 -0.37 -3.50 -11.85
CA TYR A 46 0.52 -3.29 -10.71
C TYR A 46 0.41 -1.88 -10.11
N GLN A 47 0.17 -0.85 -10.93
CA GLN A 47 -0.08 0.50 -10.44
C GLN A 47 -1.39 0.61 -9.65
N GLN A 48 -2.44 -0.11 -10.06
CA GLN A 48 -3.69 -0.17 -9.28
C GLN A 48 -3.48 -0.91 -7.95
N GLU A 49 -2.72 -2.00 -7.95
CA GLU A 49 -2.37 -2.71 -6.72
C GLU A 49 -1.58 -1.83 -5.74
N ASP A 50 -0.66 -1.00 -6.24
CA ASP A 50 0.08 -0.05 -5.41
C ASP A 50 -0.83 0.97 -4.72
N LEU A 51 -1.85 1.48 -5.41
CA LEU A 51 -2.84 2.40 -4.84
C LEU A 51 -3.67 1.73 -3.74
N ILE A 52 -4.09 0.48 -3.95
CA ILE A 52 -4.81 -0.31 -2.94
C ILE A 52 -3.92 -0.57 -1.73
N ALA A 53 -2.65 -0.91 -1.95
CA ALA A 53 -1.69 -1.14 -0.88
C ALA A 53 -1.42 0.14 -0.06
N LEU A 54 -1.43 1.32 -0.71
CA LEU A 54 -1.34 2.61 -0.03
C LEU A 54 -2.53 2.86 0.88
N GLY A 55 -3.76 2.61 0.42
CA GLY A 55 -4.97 2.74 1.24
C GLY A 55 -4.92 1.82 2.46
N LYS A 56 -4.51 0.56 2.27
CA LYS A 56 -4.30 -0.41 3.37
C LYS A 56 -3.23 0.07 4.37
N LEU A 57 -2.10 0.59 3.89
CA LEU A 57 -1.04 1.10 4.75
C LEU A 57 -1.56 2.27 5.63
N VAL A 58 -2.27 3.22 5.02
CA VAL A 58 -2.83 4.36 5.75
C VAL A 58 -3.91 3.91 6.75
N LEU A 59 -4.76 2.95 6.39
CA LEU A 59 -5.73 2.37 7.32
C LEU A 59 -5.04 1.69 8.51
N ALA A 60 -4.00 0.88 8.26
CA ALA A 60 -3.23 0.23 9.32
C ALA A 60 -2.57 1.25 10.26
N LEU A 61 -2.08 2.38 9.73
CA LEU A 61 -1.51 3.47 10.51
C LEU A 61 -2.57 4.21 11.32
N ALA A 62 -3.73 4.53 10.72
CA ALA A 62 -4.83 5.23 11.39
C ALA A 62 -5.42 4.39 12.54
N CYS A 63 -5.52 3.07 12.36
CA CYS A 63 -5.97 2.15 13.41
C CYS A 63 -4.83 1.69 14.34
N ARG A 64 -3.58 2.07 14.06
CA ARG A 64 -2.37 1.60 14.75
C ARG A 64 -2.31 0.07 14.89
N SER A 65 -2.82 -0.66 13.90
CA SER A 65 -2.97 -2.11 13.93
C SER A 65 -2.87 -2.70 12.54
N LEU A 66 -1.99 -3.69 12.37
CA LEU A 66 -1.88 -4.45 11.11
C LEU A 66 -3.09 -5.35 10.85
N LEU A 67 -3.87 -5.67 11.89
CA LEU A 67 -5.09 -6.48 11.74
C LEU A 67 -6.24 -5.69 11.09
N ALA A 68 -6.15 -4.37 11.05
CA ALA A 68 -7.18 -3.48 10.50
C ALA A 68 -7.41 -3.69 8.99
N VAL A 69 -6.41 -4.18 8.27
CA VAL A 69 -6.48 -4.38 6.81
C VAL A 69 -7.00 -5.78 6.42
N HIS A 70 -7.24 -6.66 7.40
CA HIS A 70 -7.84 -7.97 7.13
C HIS A 70 -9.29 -7.80 6.65
N ARG A 71 -9.72 -8.69 5.75
CA ARG A 71 -11.05 -8.63 5.12
C ARG A 71 -12.19 -8.57 6.14
N ASP A 72 -12.06 -9.29 7.24
CA ASP A 72 -13.08 -9.36 8.30
C ASP A 72 -13.16 -8.06 9.13
N ASN A 73 -12.07 -7.31 9.20
CA ASN A 73 -11.93 -6.13 10.06
C ASN A 73 -12.00 -4.80 9.29
N ILE A 74 -11.91 -4.82 7.96
CA ILE A 74 -11.74 -3.61 7.16
C ILE A 74 -12.91 -2.63 7.34
N GLN A 75 -14.13 -3.15 7.44
CA GLN A 75 -15.32 -2.33 7.60
C GLN A 75 -15.37 -1.63 8.96
N ALA A 76 -15.08 -2.37 10.04
CA ALA A 76 -15.02 -1.82 11.39
C ALA A 76 -13.87 -0.80 11.53
N SER A 77 -12.75 -1.06 10.85
CA SER A 77 -11.59 -0.16 10.82
C SER A 77 -11.89 1.16 10.12
N LEU A 78 -12.61 1.11 8.98
CA LEU A 78 -13.07 2.31 8.28
C LEU A 78 -14.06 3.14 9.11
N GLU A 79 -14.93 2.48 9.87
CA GLU A 79 -15.83 3.16 10.79
C GLU A 79 -15.07 3.85 11.93
N LEU A 80 -14.06 3.19 12.50
CA LEU A 80 -13.17 3.79 13.50
C LEU A 80 -12.47 5.04 12.94
N VAL A 81 -11.96 4.98 11.71
CA VAL A 81 -11.34 6.14 11.05
C VAL A 81 -12.33 7.28 10.88
N SER A 82 -13.55 6.98 10.44
CA SER A 82 -14.61 7.96 10.22
C SER A 82 -15.02 8.70 11.51
N ARG A 83 -14.87 8.05 12.67
CA ARG A 83 -15.17 8.63 13.99
C ARG A 83 -14.00 9.39 14.60
N THR A 84 -12.77 9.05 14.24
CA THR A 84 -11.55 9.54 14.93
C THR A 84 -10.81 10.61 14.13
N TYR A 85 -10.93 10.59 12.81
CA TYR A 85 -10.20 11.46 11.89
C TYR A 85 -11.14 12.25 10.97
N SER A 86 -10.57 13.16 10.17
CA SER A 86 -11.33 13.95 9.21
C SER A 86 -11.99 13.09 8.13
N THR A 87 -13.07 13.62 7.55
CA THR A 87 -13.72 13.04 6.38
C THR A 87 -12.77 12.92 5.19
N ASP A 88 -11.80 13.83 5.07
CA ASP A 88 -10.80 13.79 4.00
C ASP A 88 -9.90 12.56 4.10
N LEU A 89 -9.48 12.17 5.32
CA LEU A 89 -8.69 10.96 5.50
C LEU A 89 -9.50 9.71 5.16
N ARG A 90 -10.77 9.67 5.56
CA ARG A 90 -11.69 8.59 5.19
C ARG A 90 -11.82 8.49 3.66
N ASN A 91 -12.06 9.60 2.98
CA ASN A 91 -12.21 9.65 1.53
C ASN A 91 -10.92 9.30 0.79
N PHE A 92 -9.75 9.51 1.40
CA PHE A 92 -8.47 9.09 0.85
C PHE A 92 -8.27 7.58 0.91
N ILE A 93 -8.77 6.91 1.95
CA ILE A 93 -8.59 5.46 2.13
C ILE A 93 -9.56 4.64 1.26
N LEU A 94 -10.75 5.19 0.99
CA LEU A 94 -11.81 4.59 0.17
C LEU A 94 -11.50 4.71 -1.33
#